data_AF-A0A917Z6H9-F1
#
_entry.id   AF-A0A917Z6H9-F1
#
_cell.length_a   1.000
_cell.length_b   1.000
_cell.length_c   1.000
_cell.angle_alpha   90.00
_cell.angle_beta   90.00
_cell.angle_gamma   90.00
#
_symmetry.space_group_name_H-M   'P 1'
#
loop_
_entity.id
_entity.type
_entity.pdbx_description
1 polymer ?
#
loop_
_entity_poly.entity_id
_entity_poly.type
_entity_poly.pdbx_seq_one_letter_code
_entity_poly.pdbx_strand_id
1 'polypeptide(L)'
;MSDSVTIVPGAGCLAVAGDPTTVRCSAGIPKILARLGNGRDTFRTLVPFAGSVEGDDGDDTFLVGEAAGTTASRILYAGHNGEDTTSYALSSAAAGVTVRLDFAFNDGRPAEGTRPADQDNIQTENIIGSSFGDTLTGDALGNTITPGRGRDTVSGGAGNDVIDVQDGQAENSVRCDGGTADRAIADRVAVDTVNADCETITRAA
;
A
#
# COMPACT_ATOMS: atom_id res chain seq x y z
N MET A 1 16.98 -13.24 2.56
CA MET A 1 16.90 -14.41 1.66
C MET A 1 15.45 -14.48 1.24
N SER A 2 15.14 -14.54 -0.05
CA SER A 2 13.76 -14.75 -0.48
C SER A 2 13.37 -16.17 -0.04
N ASP A 3 12.39 -16.29 0.84
CA ASP A 3 11.70 -17.56 1.06
C ASP A 3 10.58 -17.65 0.02
N SER A 4 10.09 -18.85 -0.25
CA SER A 4 8.97 -19.06 -1.15
C SER A 4 8.06 -20.11 -0.54
N VAL A 5 6.89 -19.69 -0.10
CA VAL A 5 5.90 -20.62 0.44
C VAL A 5 5.08 -21.26 -0.67
N THR A 6 4.86 -22.56 -0.54
CA THR A 6 3.97 -23.30 -1.43
C THR A 6 2.53 -22.89 -1.15
N ILE A 7 1.90 -22.22 -2.12
CA ILE A 7 0.50 -21.83 -1.99
C ILE A 7 -0.38 -23.07 -2.15
N VAL A 8 -1.15 -23.42 -1.12
CA VAL A 8 -2.13 -24.51 -1.18
C VAL A 8 -3.45 -23.98 -1.73
N PRO A 9 -3.87 -24.37 -2.96
CA PRO A 9 -5.09 -23.85 -3.56
C PRO A 9 -6.33 -24.35 -2.79
N GLY A 10 -7.21 -23.43 -2.43
CA GLY A 10 -8.55 -23.76 -1.94
C GLY A 10 -9.49 -24.23 -3.07
N ALA A 11 -10.71 -24.64 -2.72
CA ALA A 11 -11.72 -25.03 -3.70
C ALA A 11 -11.98 -23.88 -4.71
N GLY A 12 -11.89 -24.20 -6.00
CA GLY A 12 -12.03 -23.22 -7.09
C GLY A 12 -10.71 -22.59 -7.56
N CYS A 13 -9.59 -22.87 -6.88
CA CYS A 13 -8.25 -22.50 -7.31
C CYS A 13 -7.41 -23.73 -7.68
N LEU A 14 -6.47 -23.56 -8.60
CA LEU A 14 -5.51 -24.59 -9.02
C LEU A 14 -4.11 -24.00 -8.99
N ALA A 15 -3.15 -24.75 -8.44
CA ALA A 15 -1.73 -24.44 -8.58
C ALA A 15 -1.34 -24.55 -10.06
N VAL A 16 -0.51 -23.63 -10.53
CA VAL A 16 0.04 -23.71 -11.89
C VAL A 16 1.09 -24.81 -11.94
N ALA A 17 0.90 -25.77 -12.83
CA ALA A 17 1.83 -26.87 -12.97
C ALA A 17 3.24 -26.35 -13.34
N GLY A 18 4.24 -26.70 -12.53
CA GLY A 18 5.63 -26.27 -12.72
C GLY A 18 5.97 -24.91 -12.10
N ASP A 19 5.02 -24.24 -11.45
CA ASP A 19 5.23 -22.99 -10.73
C ASP A 19 4.60 -23.08 -9.32
N PRO A 20 5.40 -23.40 -8.29
CA PRO A 20 4.90 -23.59 -6.93
C PRO A 20 4.44 -22.30 -6.26
N THR A 21 4.70 -21.14 -6.88
CA THR A 21 4.39 -19.80 -6.36
C THR A 21 3.16 -19.17 -6.99
N THR A 22 2.58 -19.81 -8.01
CA THR A 22 1.41 -19.27 -8.72
C THR A 22 0.17 -20.14 -8.52
N VAL A 23 -0.90 -19.51 -8.05
CA VAL A 23 -2.24 -20.11 -7.99
C VAL A 23 -3.19 -19.35 -8.89
N ARG A 24 -3.94 -20.08 -9.72
CA ARG A 24 -4.99 -19.53 -10.58
C ARG A 24 -6.36 -19.93 -10.05
N CYS A 25 -7.16 -18.94 -9.75
CA CYS A 25 -8.51 -19.11 -9.25
C CYS A 25 -9.54 -18.91 -10.37
N SER A 26 -10.55 -19.78 -10.41
CA SER A 26 -11.69 -19.70 -11.32
C SER A 26 -12.74 -18.68 -10.84
N ALA A 27 -13.69 -18.32 -11.69
CA ALA A 27 -14.76 -17.39 -11.34
C ALA A 27 -15.67 -17.95 -10.23
N GLY A 28 -16.09 -17.09 -9.30
CA GLY A 28 -17.08 -17.43 -8.26
C GLY A 28 -16.52 -17.78 -6.89
N ILE A 29 -15.23 -17.52 -6.62
CA ILE A 29 -14.69 -17.66 -5.27
C ILE A 29 -15.18 -16.49 -4.41
N PRO A 30 -15.94 -16.74 -3.33
CA PRO A 30 -16.48 -15.67 -2.50
C PRO A 30 -15.41 -15.07 -1.57
N LYS A 31 -14.35 -15.83 -1.25
CA LYS A 31 -13.27 -15.39 -0.37
C LYS A 31 -11.95 -16.10 -0.64
N ILE A 32 -10.83 -15.36 -0.62
CA ILE A 32 -9.46 -15.91 -0.59
C ILE A 32 -8.84 -15.66 0.79
N LEU A 33 -8.10 -16.65 1.30
CA LEU A 33 -7.19 -16.51 2.44
C LEU A 33 -5.80 -16.92 1.96
N ALA A 34 -4.84 -16.00 2.02
CA ALA A 34 -3.44 -16.26 1.71
C ALA A 34 -2.59 -16.04 2.96
N ARG A 35 -1.64 -16.96 3.19
CA ARG A 35 -0.61 -16.86 4.23
C ARG A 35 0.73 -17.07 3.55
N LEU A 36 1.58 -16.06 3.62
CA LEU A 36 2.84 -16.03 2.90
C LEU A 36 3.95 -16.72 3.69
N GLY A 37 3.83 -16.82 5.02
CA GLY A 37 4.78 -17.52 5.88
C GLY A 37 6.04 -16.69 6.14
N ASN A 38 7.02 -17.31 6.79
CA ASN A 38 8.25 -16.58 7.13
C ASN A 38 9.07 -16.27 5.87
N GLY A 39 9.70 -15.11 5.84
CA GLY A 39 10.56 -14.70 4.75
C GLY A 39 10.31 -13.26 4.34
N ARG A 40 10.83 -12.91 3.17
CA ARG A 40 10.43 -11.69 2.48
C ARG A 40 9.61 -12.14 1.30
N ASP A 41 8.31 -11.96 1.38
CA ASP A 41 7.35 -12.41 0.40
C ASP A 41 6.78 -11.25 -0.41
N THR A 42 6.14 -11.60 -1.52
CA THR A 42 5.46 -10.62 -2.36
C THR A 42 4.14 -11.20 -2.84
N PHE A 43 3.05 -10.50 -2.58
CA PHE A 43 1.73 -10.87 -3.04
C PHE A 43 1.15 -9.79 -3.95
N ARG A 44 0.57 -10.21 -5.08
CA ARG A 44 0.05 -9.30 -6.10
C ARG A 44 -1.41 -9.58 -6.43
N THR A 45 -2.25 -8.56 -6.30
CA THR A 45 -3.70 -8.65 -6.54
C THR A 45 -4.05 -8.19 -7.96
N LEU A 46 -4.34 -9.13 -8.86
CA LEU A 46 -4.68 -8.83 -10.27
C LEU A 46 -6.19 -8.83 -10.56
N VAL A 47 -7.00 -9.34 -9.64
CA VAL A 47 -8.46 -9.41 -9.77
C VAL A 47 -9.11 -8.97 -8.45
N PRO A 48 -10.26 -8.30 -8.48
CA PRO A 48 -10.96 -7.93 -7.27
C PRO A 48 -11.54 -9.17 -6.58
N PHE A 49 -11.26 -9.33 -5.29
CA PHE A 49 -11.84 -10.37 -4.44
C PHE A 49 -12.05 -9.83 -3.01
N ALA A 50 -12.78 -10.60 -2.19
CA ALA A 50 -12.86 -10.38 -0.75
C ALA A 50 -11.95 -11.38 -0.03
N GLY A 51 -11.22 -10.99 1.01
CA GLY A 51 -10.25 -11.91 1.60
C GLY A 51 -9.32 -11.34 2.64
N SER A 52 -8.31 -12.13 2.97
CA SER A 52 -7.15 -11.68 3.74
C SER A 52 -5.87 -12.27 3.18
N VAL A 53 -4.80 -11.49 3.27
CA VAL A 53 -3.42 -11.85 2.95
C VAL A 53 -2.60 -11.54 4.19
N GLU A 54 -1.94 -12.56 4.74
CA GLU A 54 -1.10 -12.47 5.94
C GLU A 54 0.35 -12.69 5.50
N GLY A 55 1.23 -11.73 5.81
CA GLY A 55 2.67 -11.76 5.56
C GLY A 55 3.40 -12.76 6.46
N ASP A 56 3.16 -12.65 7.77
CA ASP A 56 3.78 -13.44 8.86
C ASP A 56 5.11 -12.81 9.35
N ASP A 57 6.25 -13.48 9.25
CA ASP A 57 7.54 -12.96 9.72
C ASP A 57 8.42 -12.51 8.55
N GLY A 58 8.91 -11.27 8.58
CA GLY A 58 9.87 -10.68 7.66
C GLY A 58 9.26 -9.54 6.85
N ASP A 59 10.07 -8.90 6.00
CA ASP A 59 9.67 -7.64 5.36
C ASP A 59 8.91 -7.93 4.07
N ASP A 60 7.58 -7.93 4.09
CA ASP A 60 6.73 -8.33 2.98
C ASP A 60 6.30 -7.17 2.09
N THR A 61 5.87 -7.51 0.87
CA THR A 61 5.36 -6.52 -0.09
C THR A 61 4.01 -6.93 -0.68
N PHE A 62 2.99 -6.11 -0.46
CA PHE A 62 1.68 -6.25 -1.07
C PHE A 62 1.53 -5.30 -2.26
N LEU A 63 1.48 -5.84 -3.47
CA LEU A 63 1.23 -5.10 -4.71
C LEU A 63 -0.28 -5.07 -4.99
N VAL A 64 -0.87 -3.89 -4.85
CA VAL A 64 -2.32 -3.68 -4.80
C VAL A 64 -2.82 -2.67 -5.84
N GLY A 65 -4.14 -2.51 -5.96
CA GLY A 65 -4.75 -1.53 -6.87
C GLY A 65 -4.75 -1.91 -8.37
N GLU A 66 -4.25 -3.07 -8.75
CA GLU A 66 -4.22 -3.50 -10.17
C GLU A 66 -5.51 -4.20 -10.62
N ALA A 67 -6.37 -4.59 -9.67
CA ALA A 67 -7.56 -5.39 -9.90
C ALA A 67 -8.44 -4.83 -11.03
N ALA A 68 -8.47 -5.51 -12.17
CA ALA A 68 -9.35 -5.19 -13.28
C ALA A 68 -10.75 -5.79 -13.07
N GLY A 69 -11.81 -5.03 -13.33
CA GLY A 69 -13.18 -5.52 -13.23
C GLY A 69 -14.21 -4.47 -12.83
N THR A 70 -15.46 -4.89 -12.69
CA THR A 70 -16.60 -4.03 -12.31
C THR A 70 -16.93 -4.08 -10.81
N THR A 71 -16.22 -4.90 -10.05
CA THR A 71 -16.42 -5.06 -8.60
C THR A 71 -15.25 -4.44 -7.83
N ALA A 72 -15.51 -4.04 -6.59
CA ALA A 72 -14.50 -3.58 -5.65
C ALA A 72 -13.78 -4.75 -4.98
N SER A 73 -12.51 -4.55 -4.60
CA SER A 73 -11.85 -5.43 -3.64
C SER A 73 -12.33 -5.15 -2.21
N ARG A 74 -12.21 -6.16 -1.36
CA ARG A 74 -12.38 -6.03 0.09
C ARG A 74 -11.40 -6.95 0.80
N ILE A 75 -10.14 -6.56 0.81
CA ILE A 75 -9.02 -7.40 1.23
C ILE A 75 -8.36 -6.80 2.46
N LEU A 76 -8.16 -7.64 3.48
CA LEU A 76 -7.24 -7.33 4.58
C LEU A 76 -5.82 -7.69 4.14
N TYR A 77 -4.90 -6.74 4.16
CA TYR A 77 -3.46 -6.97 3.97
C TYR A 77 -2.77 -6.76 5.31
N ALA A 78 -2.36 -7.85 5.96
CA ALA A 78 -1.70 -7.83 7.25
C ALA A 78 -0.24 -8.23 7.08
N GLY A 79 0.67 -7.29 7.33
CA GLY A 79 2.12 -7.53 7.29
C GLY A 79 2.59 -8.46 8.41
N HIS A 80 2.20 -8.14 9.64
CA HIS A 80 2.60 -8.79 10.89
C HIS A 80 4.00 -8.37 11.37
N ASN A 81 4.98 -9.27 11.47
CA ASN A 81 6.28 -8.94 12.04
C ASN A 81 7.25 -8.59 10.93
N GLY A 82 7.78 -7.38 10.89
CA GLY A 82 8.72 -6.97 9.86
C GLY A 82 8.55 -5.49 9.56
N GLU A 83 9.22 -5.02 8.50
CA GLU A 83 8.87 -3.75 7.87
C GLU A 83 8.09 -4.01 6.58
N ASP A 84 6.77 -4.04 6.67
CA ASP A 84 5.91 -4.44 5.57
C ASP A 84 5.50 -3.26 4.70
N THR A 85 5.33 -3.50 3.40
CA THR A 85 5.01 -2.43 2.44
C THR A 85 3.78 -2.76 1.62
N THR A 86 2.79 -1.86 1.65
CA THR A 86 1.69 -1.86 0.67
C THR A 86 1.99 -0.88 -0.45
N SER A 87 1.96 -1.35 -1.70
CA SER A 87 2.30 -0.55 -2.88
C SER A 87 1.17 -0.47 -3.90
N TYR A 88 0.74 0.76 -4.18
CA TYR A 88 -0.18 1.14 -5.25
C TYR A 88 0.54 1.67 -6.49
N ALA A 89 1.87 1.50 -6.60
CA ALA A 89 2.68 2.05 -7.69
C ALA A 89 2.28 1.53 -9.08
N LEU A 90 1.64 0.36 -9.14
CA LEU A 90 1.12 -0.25 -10.37
C LEU A 90 -0.39 -0.08 -10.54
N SER A 91 -1.05 0.70 -9.67
CA SER A 91 -2.50 0.89 -9.67
C SER A 91 -3.01 1.27 -11.06
N SER A 92 -4.04 0.53 -11.50
CA SER A 92 -4.67 0.74 -12.81
C SER A 92 -5.78 1.78 -12.80
N ALA A 93 -5.93 2.51 -11.69
CA ALA A 93 -6.94 3.55 -11.52
C ALA A 93 -6.73 4.72 -12.49
N ALA A 94 -7.82 5.42 -12.82
CA ALA A 94 -7.76 6.73 -13.48
C ALA A 94 -7.56 7.91 -12.49
N ALA A 95 -7.45 7.65 -11.19
CA ALA A 95 -7.34 8.63 -10.11
C ALA A 95 -6.49 8.08 -8.95
N GLY A 96 -6.04 8.97 -8.06
CA GLY A 96 -5.26 8.58 -6.88
C GLY A 96 -6.07 7.78 -5.86
N VAL A 97 -5.34 7.12 -4.98
CA VAL A 97 -5.85 6.24 -3.93
C VAL A 97 -6.04 7.00 -2.62
N THR A 98 -6.92 6.50 -1.77
CA THR A 98 -7.04 6.95 -0.38
C THR A 98 -6.67 5.79 0.52
N VAL A 99 -5.69 5.99 1.40
CA VAL A 99 -5.20 4.97 2.32
C VAL A 99 -5.00 5.60 3.70
N ARG A 100 -5.53 4.95 4.73
CA ARG A 100 -5.24 5.26 6.13
C ARG A 100 -4.92 3.98 6.86
N LEU A 101 -3.80 3.94 7.57
CA LEU A 101 -3.43 2.81 8.44
C LEU A 101 -4.28 2.79 9.74
N ASP A 102 -5.61 2.82 9.61
CA ASP A 102 -6.57 2.89 10.74
C ASP A 102 -7.29 1.56 11.03
N PHE A 103 -6.82 0.47 10.42
CA PHE A 103 -7.40 -0.87 10.55
C PHE A 103 -8.86 -0.97 10.08
N ALA A 104 -9.35 -0.04 9.24
CA ALA A 104 -10.70 -0.06 8.68
C ALA A 104 -10.74 -0.53 7.22
N PHE A 105 -11.92 -0.95 6.75
CA PHE A 105 -12.12 -1.36 5.35
C PHE A 105 -12.63 -0.18 4.51
N ASN A 106 -11.76 0.79 4.27
CA ASN A 106 -12.05 2.05 3.57
C ASN A 106 -10.88 2.51 2.68
N ASP A 107 -9.91 1.63 2.40
CA ASP A 107 -8.71 1.95 1.64
C ASP A 107 -8.79 1.50 0.17
N GLY A 108 -7.99 2.15 -0.66
CA GLY A 108 -7.68 1.76 -2.02
C GLY A 108 -8.19 2.74 -3.07
N ARG A 109 -8.54 2.21 -4.24
CA ARG A 109 -8.96 3.05 -5.38
C ARG A 109 -10.36 3.59 -5.18
N PRO A 110 -10.63 4.84 -5.60
CA PRO A 110 -11.96 5.42 -5.54
C PRO A 110 -12.92 4.74 -6.52
N ALA A 111 -14.21 5.05 -6.40
CA ALA A 111 -15.20 4.61 -7.36
C ALA A 111 -14.92 5.22 -8.74
N GLU A 112 -15.07 4.43 -9.80
CA GLU A 112 -14.84 4.86 -11.19
C GLU A 112 -16.00 4.39 -12.07
N GLY A 113 -16.81 5.33 -12.56
CA GLY A 113 -18.00 5.01 -13.35
C GLY A 113 -18.99 4.13 -12.57
N THR A 114 -19.19 2.90 -13.02
CA THR A 114 -20.05 1.90 -12.35
C THR A 114 -19.30 0.98 -11.39
N ARG A 115 -17.97 1.07 -11.33
CA ARG A 115 -17.14 0.29 -10.40
C ARG A 115 -17.16 0.96 -9.03
N PRO A 116 -17.60 0.29 -7.95
CA PRO A 116 -17.52 0.86 -6.60
C PRO A 116 -16.06 1.08 -6.17
N ALA A 117 -15.86 1.93 -5.15
CA ALA A 117 -14.55 2.10 -4.52
C ALA A 117 -14.10 0.79 -3.88
N ASP A 118 -12.79 0.54 -3.89
CA ASP A 118 -12.20 -0.55 -3.12
C ASP A 118 -12.46 -0.33 -1.62
N GLN A 119 -12.52 -1.41 -0.87
CA GLN A 119 -12.73 -1.41 0.57
C GLN A 119 -11.66 -2.29 1.21
N ASP A 120 -10.41 -2.01 0.92
CA ASP A 120 -9.29 -2.75 1.51
C ASP A 120 -9.02 -2.23 2.92
N ASN A 121 -8.28 -3.02 3.70
CA ASN A 121 -7.84 -2.72 5.06
C ASN A 121 -6.33 -2.96 5.12
N ILE A 122 -5.57 -1.88 5.15
CA ILE A 122 -4.12 -1.93 5.10
C ILE A 122 -3.55 -1.93 6.51
N GLN A 123 -2.78 -2.96 6.84
CA GLN A 123 -2.11 -3.13 8.15
C GLN A 123 -0.63 -3.44 7.91
N THR A 124 0.08 -2.43 7.38
CA THR A 124 1.52 -2.45 7.09
C THR A 124 2.15 -1.15 7.54
N GLU A 125 3.45 -1.14 7.80
CA GLU A 125 4.18 0.03 8.30
C GLU A 125 4.45 1.05 7.19
N ASN A 126 4.59 0.58 5.94
CA ASN A 126 5.02 1.40 4.82
C ASN A 126 3.97 1.47 3.71
N ILE A 127 3.84 2.64 3.08
CA ILE A 127 2.92 2.86 1.96
C ILE A 127 3.67 3.48 0.78
N ILE A 128 3.52 2.87 -0.39
CA ILE A 128 3.88 3.47 -1.67
C ILE A 128 2.58 3.81 -2.40
N GLY A 129 2.38 5.08 -2.73
CA GLY A 129 1.23 5.56 -3.49
C GLY A 129 1.31 5.22 -4.99
N SER A 130 0.42 5.81 -5.75
CA SER A 130 0.23 5.64 -7.18
C SER A 130 0.98 6.71 -7.99
N SER A 131 0.64 6.84 -9.28
CA SER A 131 1.15 7.91 -10.14
C SER A 131 0.18 9.09 -10.27
N PHE A 132 -0.81 9.18 -9.37
CA PHE A 132 -1.86 10.19 -9.37
C PHE A 132 -1.95 10.84 -7.99
N GLY A 133 -2.70 11.94 -7.88
CA GLY A 133 -2.86 12.65 -6.60
C GLY A 133 -3.54 11.81 -5.52
N ASP A 134 -2.75 11.29 -4.60
CA ASP A 134 -3.15 10.37 -3.54
C ASP A 134 -3.45 11.09 -2.22
N THR A 135 -4.16 10.40 -1.32
CA THR A 135 -4.32 10.80 0.08
C THR A 135 -3.85 9.67 0.98
N LEU A 136 -2.69 9.85 1.59
CA LEU A 136 -2.02 8.83 2.40
C LEU A 136 -1.91 9.30 3.84
N THR A 137 -2.25 8.44 4.78
CA THR A 137 -2.16 8.72 6.22
C THR A 137 -1.58 7.51 6.94
N GLY A 138 -0.48 7.71 7.66
CA GLY A 138 0.11 6.68 8.51
C GLY A 138 -0.70 6.43 9.80
N ASP A 139 -0.13 5.66 10.71
CA ASP A 139 -0.75 5.27 11.99
C ASP A 139 -0.07 5.93 13.18
N ALA A 140 0.14 5.18 14.28
CA ALA A 140 0.81 5.66 15.48
C ALA A 140 2.23 5.07 15.65
N LEU A 141 2.67 4.27 14.67
CA LEU A 141 3.98 3.66 14.60
C LEU A 141 4.88 4.46 13.65
N GLY A 142 6.15 4.08 13.51
CA GLY A 142 7.00 4.74 12.52
C GLY A 142 6.65 4.24 11.12
N ASN A 143 6.17 5.14 10.25
CA ASN A 143 5.80 4.79 8.88
C ASN A 143 6.79 5.34 7.86
N THR A 144 7.07 4.57 6.79
CA THR A 144 7.68 5.12 5.58
C THR A 144 6.62 5.34 4.51
N ILE A 145 6.43 6.59 4.09
CA ILE A 145 5.43 6.96 3.10
C ILE A 145 6.11 7.58 1.87
N THR A 146 5.91 6.96 0.72
CA THR A 146 6.34 7.48 -0.59
C THR A 146 5.11 7.62 -1.48
N PRO A 147 4.50 8.81 -1.62
CA PRO A 147 3.23 8.92 -2.31
C PRO A 147 3.33 8.71 -3.82
N GLY A 148 4.53 8.85 -4.40
CA GLY A 148 4.71 8.64 -5.84
C GLY A 148 4.54 9.95 -6.59
N ARG A 149 3.92 9.90 -7.77
CA ARG A 149 3.77 11.09 -8.62
C ARG A 149 2.39 11.71 -8.45
N GLY A 150 2.30 13.01 -8.65
CA GLY A 150 1.04 13.73 -8.69
C GLY A 150 0.83 14.58 -7.43
N ARG A 151 -0.35 15.19 -7.31
CA ARG A 151 -0.66 16.15 -6.21
C ARG A 151 -1.14 15.41 -4.98
N ASP A 152 -0.20 15.02 -4.14
CA ASP A 152 -0.46 14.15 -3.00
C ASP A 152 -0.71 14.93 -1.72
N THR A 153 -1.56 14.37 -0.86
CA THR A 153 -1.73 14.80 0.53
C THR A 153 -1.23 13.69 1.44
N VAL A 154 -0.19 13.99 2.21
CA VAL A 154 0.46 13.02 3.10
C VAL A 154 0.38 13.51 4.54
N SER A 155 0.01 12.60 5.44
CA SER A 155 0.01 12.76 6.89
C SER A 155 0.80 11.61 7.49
N GLY A 156 1.86 11.90 8.25
CA GLY A 156 2.70 10.91 8.91
C GLY A 156 1.91 10.14 9.97
N GLY A 157 1.17 10.88 10.81
CA GLY A 157 0.36 10.29 11.87
C GLY A 157 0.99 10.59 13.22
N ALA A 158 1.00 9.61 14.12
CA ALA A 158 1.89 9.67 15.27
C ALA A 158 3.06 8.70 15.04
N GLY A 159 4.22 8.93 15.65
CA GLY A 159 5.35 8.01 15.48
C GLY A 159 6.64 8.76 15.19
N ASN A 160 7.58 8.10 14.52
CA ASN A 160 8.73 8.78 13.93
C ASN A 160 8.76 8.35 12.46
N ASP A 161 8.29 9.24 11.60
CA ASP A 161 7.96 8.91 10.23
C ASP A 161 9.04 9.32 9.24
N VAL A 162 9.10 8.62 8.11
CA VAL A 162 9.91 9.00 6.96
C VAL A 162 8.99 9.23 5.77
N ILE A 163 8.85 10.49 5.36
CA ILE A 163 8.00 10.88 4.24
C ILE A 163 8.90 11.33 3.09
N ASP A 164 8.91 10.57 2.00
CA ASP A 164 9.70 10.86 0.80
C ASP A 164 8.81 11.30 -0.35
N VAL A 165 8.83 12.60 -0.66
CA VAL A 165 8.07 13.23 -1.73
C VAL A 165 8.95 13.72 -2.89
N GLN A 166 10.15 13.13 -3.07
CA GLN A 166 11.06 13.50 -4.15
C GLN A 166 10.68 12.89 -5.51
N ASP A 167 9.53 13.26 -6.05
CA ASP A 167 9.03 12.75 -7.35
C ASP A 167 9.43 13.63 -8.56
N GLY A 168 10.07 14.77 -8.28
CA GLY A 168 10.48 15.76 -9.26
C GLY A 168 9.34 16.68 -9.72
N GLN A 169 8.19 16.66 -9.06
CA GLN A 169 7.04 17.52 -9.32
C GLN A 169 6.74 18.43 -8.12
N ALA A 170 5.96 19.50 -8.34
CA ALA A 170 5.82 20.63 -7.42
C ALA A 170 4.40 20.79 -6.87
N GLU A 171 3.97 19.86 -6.02
CA GLU A 171 2.55 19.81 -5.68
C GLU A 171 2.15 19.16 -4.36
N ASN A 172 3.07 18.52 -3.63
CA ASN A 172 2.69 17.71 -2.48
C ASN A 172 2.44 18.55 -1.23
N SER A 173 1.48 18.11 -0.41
CA SER A 173 1.17 18.67 0.91
C SER A 173 1.50 17.64 1.98
N VAL A 174 2.56 17.88 2.76
CA VAL A 174 3.05 16.98 3.81
C VAL A 174 2.78 17.57 5.19
N ARG A 175 2.15 16.78 6.06
CA ARG A 175 2.13 16.96 7.51
C ARG A 175 2.86 15.78 8.13
N CYS A 176 3.85 16.02 8.98
CA CYS A 176 4.43 14.93 9.76
C CYS A 176 3.56 14.61 10.99
N ASP A 177 2.78 15.59 11.45
CA ASP A 177 1.89 15.46 12.61
C ASP A 177 2.66 15.20 13.92
N GLY A 178 2.45 14.07 14.60
CA GLY A 178 2.89 13.86 15.97
C GLY A 178 4.10 12.95 16.09
N GLY A 179 5.29 13.50 16.26
CA GLY A 179 6.48 12.68 16.46
C GLY A 179 7.51 13.36 17.33
N THR A 180 8.70 12.77 17.39
CA THR A 180 9.87 13.47 17.94
C THR A 180 11.06 13.46 16.99
N ALA A 181 10.95 12.77 15.85
CA ALA A 181 12.03 12.53 14.93
C ALA A 181 11.55 12.28 13.48
N ASP A 182 10.44 12.90 13.08
CA ASP A 182 9.92 12.79 11.73
C ASP A 182 10.89 13.43 10.72
N ARG A 183 11.01 12.76 9.58
CA ARG A 183 11.90 13.15 8.49
C ARG A 183 11.12 13.26 7.20
N ALA A 184 10.94 14.51 6.74
CA ALA A 184 10.48 14.78 5.38
C ALA A 184 11.67 14.94 4.42
N ILE A 185 11.62 14.22 3.31
CA ILE A 185 12.59 14.28 2.22
C ILE A 185 11.81 14.84 1.02
N ALA A 186 12.14 16.06 0.60
CA ALA A 186 11.38 16.79 -0.42
C ALA A 186 12.30 17.34 -1.52
N ASP A 187 11.69 17.80 -2.60
CA ASP A 187 12.42 18.43 -3.70
C ASP A 187 12.95 19.83 -3.31
N ARG A 188 13.71 20.42 -4.24
CA ARG A 188 14.30 21.77 -4.10
C ARG A 188 13.23 22.80 -3.68
N VAL A 189 13.66 23.78 -2.88
CA VAL A 189 12.82 24.71 -2.10
C VAL A 189 11.64 25.34 -2.89
N ALA A 190 10.46 25.35 -2.25
CA ALA A 190 9.19 25.98 -2.67
C ALA A 190 8.32 25.21 -3.69
N VAL A 191 8.55 23.90 -3.81
CA VAL A 191 7.90 22.98 -4.74
C VAL A 191 6.83 22.15 -3.98
N ASP A 192 7.25 21.48 -2.91
CA ASP A 192 6.34 20.83 -1.94
C ASP A 192 6.07 21.66 -0.69
N THR A 193 4.82 21.67 -0.26
CA THR A 193 4.39 22.26 1.01
C THR A 193 4.60 21.24 2.12
N VAL A 194 5.75 21.32 2.78
CA VAL A 194 6.06 20.53 3.98
C VAL A 194 5.78 21.38 5.21
N ASN A 195 4.92 20.89 6.09
CA ASN A 195 4.57 21.58 7.33
C ASN A 195 5.79 21.64 8.28
N ALA A 196 5.81 22.67 9.14
CA ALA A 196 6.89 22.91 10.10
C ALA A 196 6.83 21.98 11.32
N ASP A 197 5.87 21.05 11.35
CA ASP A 197 5.78 19.99 12.37
C ASP A 197 6.85 18.92 12.17
N CYS A 198 7.30 18.68 10.94
CA CYS A 198 8.41 17.77 10.67
C CYS A 198 9.73 18.21 11.35
N GLU A 199 10.32 17.36 12.18
CA GLU A 199 11.56 17.69 12.90
C GLU A 199 12.76 17.86 11.98
N THR A 200 12.84 17.05 10.93
CA THR A 200 13.90 17.16 9.92
C THR A 200 13.32 17.28 8.52
N ILE A 201 13.66 18.36 7.81
CA ILE A 201 13.30 18.54 6.40
C ILE A 201 14.57 18.54 5.57
N THR A 202 14.79 17.48 4.80
CA THR A 202 15.88 17.39 3.82
C THR A 202 15.34 17.79 2.46
N ARG A 203 15.99 18.75 1.80
CA ARG A 203 15.64 19.13 0.43
C ARG A 203 16.78 18.77 -0.51
N ALA A 204 16.45 18.12 -1.64
CA ALA A 204 17.44 17.81 -2.66
C ALA A 204 18.18 19.10 -3.05
N ALA A 205 19.52 19.02 -3.13
CA ALA A 205 20.38 20.13 -3.51
C ALA A 205 20.22 20.47 -4.98
#